data_AF-A0A3F2RZD9-F1
#
_entry.id   AF-A0A3F2RZD9-F1
#
_cell.length_a   1.000
_cell.length_b   1.000
_cell.length_c   1.000
_cell.angle_alpha   90.00
_cell.angle_beta   90.00
_cell.angle_gamma   90.00
#
_symmetry.space_group_name_H-M   'P 1'
#
loop_
_entity.id
_entity.type
_entity.pdbx_description
1 polymer ?
#
loop_
_entity_poly.entity_id
_entity_poly.type
_entity_poly.pdbx_seq_one_letter_code
_entity_poly.pdbx_strand_id
1 'polypeptide(L)'
;MIDHFVVFSKTGTVLWSRTLCKLGGDPVDNLVNRVLMEDRAGEKKFIDDAYAMQWVFENKLDLVFVVVYQKILQLLYIEELLEIVKKDFIAMFPQQIANKTPVKYEDKFTKILKATELKFTEKQARKGPRTFNSSKKAKAKGVSSNTSGKTGSSSRSSAIADSSEDGSDSPSSDGKGKDAFAELENEAALRSSKVKTMRTGPRRKPGKDKTKEPKKGGKKMTKWDDTKVSRKEAEALDRSKAITADEEEAQLREKREAYIGEMEDSDSDGYSDTDDESGASSGAESDASQGGWSFSKTRLGNFLSTVSGNKILEREDLESVITPMHQMLISKNVASEVADELCESVITTVVGQRLESFTRISTVVRKALESALLRILTPKKSTDVLREILQAKAEGRTYSIVFVGVNGVGKSTSLSKVCYYLKSKGVNVMLAACDTFRSGAVEQLNQHAKVLDVPLFQKGYAKDPASVAKEAIKHGSDNGFDCVLIDTAGRMQNNEPLMRALAKLVSNNDPDLVLFVGEALVGNDGIDQLSMFDRALADYSDRREPHRIDGIVITKFDTIDDKVGAAVSMVYKTGQPIMFVGTGQKYTHLKKLNVRTVMRHLLQ
;
A
#
# COMPACT_ATOMS: atom_id res chain seq x y z
N MET A 1 8.27 -35.19 8.61
CA MET A 1 8.86 -35.78 7.40
C MET A 1 9.07 -34.66 6.43
N ILE A 2 10.30 -34.49 5.94
CA ILE A 2 10.68 -33.45 4.98
C ILE A 2 10.62 -34.07 3.59
N ASP A 3 10.10 -33.34 2.61
CA ASP A 3 9.94 -33.85 1.24
C ASP A 3 11.15 -33.49 0.36
N HIS A 4 11.72 -32.30 0.53
CA HIS A 4 12.90 -31.85 -0.20
C HIS A 4 13.72 -30.83 0.60
N PHE A 5 15.04 -30.79 0.36
CA PHE A 5 15.98 -29.79 0.88
C PHE A 5 16.89 -29.32 -0.25
N VAL A 6 17.15 -28.02 -0.35
CA VAL A 6 18.07 -27.46 -1.35
C VAL A 6 18.93 -26.33 -0.77
N VAL A 7 20.17 -26.25 -1.27
CA VAL A 7 21.12 -25.17 -1.02
C VAL A 7 21.55 -24.60 -2.36
N PHE A 8 21.28 -23.32 -2.58
CA PHE A 8 21.66 -22.61 -3.79
C PHE A 8 22.24 -21.24 -3.46
N SER A 9 23.02 -20.71 -4.39
CA SER A 9 23.52 -19.34 -4.32
C SER A 9 22.44 -18.34 -4.75
N LYS A 10 22.50 -17.09 -4.27
CA LYS A 10 21.61 -16.00 -4.76
C LYS A 10 21.73 -15.76 -6.26
N THR A 11 22.81 -16.20 -6.90
CA THR A 11 22.98 -16.20 -8.37
C THR A 11 22.30 -17.38 -9.09
N GLY A 12 21.44 -18.15 -8.41
CA GLY A 12 20.66 -19.25 -8.98
C GLY A 12 21.40 -20.59 -9.10
N THR A 13 22.71 -20.65 -8.84
CA THR A 13 23.47 -21.91 -8.91
C THR A 13 23.13 -22.82 -7.73
N VAL A 14 22.54 -23.99 -8.01
CA VAL A 14 22.30 -25.03 -7.00
C VAL A 14 23.62 -25.72 -6.64
N LEU A 15 24.00 -25.64 -5.36
CA LEU A 15 25.21 -26.28 -4.83
C LEU A 15 24.94 -27.70 -4.33
N TRP A 16 23.74 -27.91 -3.76
CA TRP A 16 23.33 -29.22 -3.27
C TRP A 16 21.81 -29.31 -3.21
N SER A 17 21.22 -30.45 -3.58
CA SER A 17 19.79 -30.71 -3.42
C SER A 17 19.53 -32.16 -3.05
N ARG A 18 18.44 -32.39 -2.33
CA ARG A 18 17.99 -33.74 -1.96
C ARG A 18 16.49 -33.83 -1.88
N THR A 19 15.94 -34.67 -2.74
CA THR A 19 14.53 -35.09 -2.73
C THR A 19 14.40 -36.36 -1.90
N LEU A 20 13.52 -36.32 -0.89
CA LEU A 20 13.18 -37.45 -0.01
C LEU A 20 11.84 -38.08 -0.42
N CYS A 21 10.88 -37.24 -0.82
CA CYS A 21 9.58 -37.63 -1.38
C CYS A 21 9.42 -37.03 -2.78
N LYS A 22 8.70 -37.70 -3.68
CA LYS A 22 8.38 -37.10 -5.00
C LYS A 22 7.55 -35.83 -4.80
N LEU A 23 8.02 -34.72 -5.34
CA LEU A 23 7.28 -33.45 -5.38
C LEU A 23 6.29 -33.45 -6.55
N GLY A 24 5.15 -32.77 -6.36
CA GLY A 24 4.29 -32.34 -7.46
C GLY A 24 4.60 -30.90 -7.84
N GLY A 25 5.05 -30.67 -9.08
CA GLY A 25 5.54 -29.37 -9.54
C GLY A 25 6.87 -28.96 -8.90
N ASP A 26 7.26 -27.70 -9.13
CA ASP A 26 8.54 -27.12 -8.70
C ASP A 26 8.31 -26.02 -7.63
N PRO A 27 8.00 -26.40 -6.37
CA PRO A 27 7.68 -25.44 -5.31
C PRO A 27 8.86 -24.50 -4.99
N VAL A 28 10.10 -24.97 -5.20
CA VAL A 28 11.31 -24.15 -5.02
C VAL A 28 11.34 -22.98 -6.00
N ASP A 29 10.97 -23.19 -7.26
CA ASP A 29 10.96 -22.12 -8.27
C ASP A 29 9.82 -21.13 -8.01
N ASN A 30 8.66 -21.60 -7.52
CA ASN A 30 7.59 -20.73 -7.04
C ASN A 30 8.04 -19.88 -5.85
N LEU A 31 8.76 -20.44 -4.88
CA LEU A 31 9.38 -19.69 -3.78
C LEU A 31 10.40 -18.65 -4.27
N VAL A 32 11.25 -19.02 -5.24
CA VAL A 32 12.22 -18.09 -5.83
C VAL A 32 11.51 -16.92 -6.49
N ASN A 33 10.57 -17.19 -7.39
CA ASN A 33 9.87 -16.18 -8.18
C ASN A 33 8.96 -15.26 -7.34
N ARG A 34 8.24 -15.82 -6.35
CA ARG A 34 7.25 -15.10 -5.54
C ARG A 34 7.82 -14.46 -4.26
N VAL A 35 8.90 -15.00 -3.69
CA VAL A 35 9.36 -14.57 -2.35
C VAL A 35 10.84 -14.18 -2.33
N LEU A 36 11.75 -15.02 -2.83
CA LEU A 36 13.19 -14.73 -2.71
C LEU A 36 13.65 -13.63 -3.67
N MET A 37 13.03 -13.53 -4.85
CA MET A 37 13.18 -12.38 -5.75
C MET A 37 12.45 -11.12 -5.24
N GLU A 38 11.54 -11.26 -4.27
CA GLU A 38 10.90 -10.13 -3.58
C GLU A 38 11.62 -9.70 -2.31
N ASP A 39 12.56 -10.52 -1.82
CA ASP A 39 13.45 -10.23 -0.68
C ASP A 39 12.68 -9.54 0.47
N ARG A 40 11.53 -10.15 0.79
CA ARG A 40 10.67 -9.85 1.95
C ARG A 40 11.32 -10.46 3.20
N ALA A 41 12.41 -9.85 3.66
CA ALA A 41 13.27 -10.43 4.69
C ALA A 41 12.59 -10.77 6.04
N GLY A 42 11.41 -10.22 6.31
CA GLY A 42 10.60 -10.53 7.50
C GLY A 42 9.89 -11.90 7.43
N GLU A 43 9.55 -12.39 6.24
CA GLU A 43 8.90 -13.70 6.09
C GLU A 43 9.93 -14.83 6.11
N LYS A 44 9.72 -15.82 6.98
CA LYS A 44 10.55 -17.05 7.08
C LYS A 44 9.82 -18.31 6.65
N LYS A 45 8.56 -18.17 6.22
CA LYS A 45 7.68 -19.27 5.84
C LYS A 45 6.75 -18.83 4.72
N PHE A 46 6.73 -19.62 3.66
CA PHE A 46 5.85 -19.47 2.50
C PHE A 46 4.99 -20.73 2.37
N ILE A 47 3.80 -20.61 1.80
CA ILE A 47 2.88 -21.73 1.60
C ILE A 47 2.35 -21.64 0.17
N ASP A 48 2.55 -22.71 -0.59
CA ASP A 48 2.21 -22.82 -2.01
C ASP A 48 1.49 -24.16 -2.21
N ASP A 49 0.20 -24.10 -2.54
CA ASP A 49 -0.73 -25.22 -2.66
C ASP A 49 -0.66 -26.24 -1.49
N ALA A 50 -0.03 -27.39 -1.73
CA ALA A 50 0.12 -28.51 -0.80
C ALA A 50 1.37 -28.42 0.08
N TYR A 51 2.31 -27.53 -0.24
CA TYR A 51 3.63 -27.44 0.40
C TYR A 51 3.77 -26.19 1.26
N ALA A 52 4.48 -26.33 2.37
CA ALA A 52 5.03 -25.25 3.15
C ALA A 52 6.55 -25.25 2.99
N MET A 53 7.12 -24.06 2.94
CA MET A 53 8.54 -23.84 2.71
C MET A 53 9.10 -22.90 3.77
N GLN A 54 10.30 -23.19 4.26
CA GLN A 54 11.04 -22.34 5.19
C GLN A 54 12.49 -22.23 4.74
N TRP A 55 13.12 -21.09 4.98
CA TRP A 55 14.48 -20.82 4.54
C TRP A 55 15.29 -19.99 5.53
N VAL A 56 16.61 -20.07 5.37
CA VAL A 56 17.60 -19.23 6.07
C VAL A 56 18.64 -18.76 5.06
N PHE A 57 19.01 -17.49 5.16
CA PHE A 57 20.09 -16.87 4.37
C PHE A 57 21.45 -16.98 5.08
N GLU A 58 22.51 -17.14 4.30
CA GLU A 58 23.90 -16.87 4.72
C GLU A 58 24.48 -15.79 3.79
N ASN A 59 24.37 -14.52 4.20
CA ASN A 59 24.75 -13.38 3.37
C ASN A 59 26.27 -13.24 3.18
N LYS A 60 27.09 -13.90 4.00
CA LYS A 60 28.56 -13.91 3.86
C LYS A 60 29.05 -14.65 2.61
N LEU A 61 28.25 -15.56 2.09
CA LEU A 61 28.59 -16.50 1.03
C LEU A 61 27.49 -16.53 -0.06
N ASP A 62 26.55 -15.58 0.01
CA ASP A 62 25.35 -15.50 -0.82
C ASP A 62 24.61 -16.83 -0.99
N LEU A 63 24.39 -17.57 0.11
CA LEU A 63 23.67 -18.84 0.10
C LEU A 63 22.26 -18.73 0.66
N VAL A 64 21.36 -19.54 0.12
CA VAL A 64 20.00 -19.77 0.59
C VAL A 64 19.84 -21.25 0.90
N PHE A 65 19.36 -21.57 2.11
CA PHE A 65 19.05 -22.92 2.55
C PHE A 65 17.53 -23.05 2.64
N VAL A 66 16.92 -23.97 1.90
CA VAL A 66 15.45 -24.11 1.80
C VAL A 66 15.02 -25.53 2.16
N VAL A 67 13.97 -25.63 2.98
CA VAL A 67 13.26 -26.87 3.35
C VAL A 67 11.84 -26.85 2.80
N VAL A 68 11.42 -27.92 2.13
CA VAL A 68 10.07 -28.13 1.60
C VAL A 68 9.41 -29.31 2.32
N TYR A 69 8.17 -29.13 2.79
CA TYR A 69 7.40 -30.13 3.52
C TYR A 69 5.89 -29.95 3.32
N GLN A 70 5.10 -31.00 3.47
CA GLN A 70 3.64 -30.90 3.36
C GLN A 70 3.02 -29.90 4.35
N LYS A 71 2.13 -29.03 3.85
CA LYS A 71 1.41 -27.98 4.60
C LYS A 71 0.67 -28.48 5.85
N ILE A 72 0.18 -29.72 5.81
CA ILE A 72 -0.54 -30.36 6.92
C ILE A 72 0.36 -30.68 8.14
N LEU A 73 1.68 -30.69 7.96
CA LEU A 73 2.64 -31.05 9.01
C LEU A 73 3.18 -29.79 9.72
N GLN A 74 3.00 -29.72 11.05
CA GLN A 74 3.64 -28.70 11.88
C GLN A 74 5.01 -29.17 12.38
N LEU A 75 6.04 -29.00 11.56
CA LEU A 75 7.41 -29.44 11.86
C LEU A 75 8.22 -28.36 12.60
N LEU A 76 8.04 -28.30 13.93
CA LEU A 76 8.69 -27.30 14.80
C LEU A 76 10.23 -27.43 14.93
N TYR A 77 10.84 -28.42 14.28
CA TYR A 77 12.30 -28.66 14.31
C TYR A 77 13.05 -28.10 13.10
N ILE A 78 12.35 -27.50 12.13
CA ILE A 78 12.97 -27.04 10.87
C ILE A 78 13.95 -25.90 11.09
N GLU A 79 13.65 -24.94 11.98
CA GLU A 79 14.57 -23.84 12.29
C GLU A 79 15.88 -24.35 12.92
N GLU A 80 15.80 -25.29 13.87
CA GLU A 80 16.97 -25.95 14.48
C GLU A 80 17.75 -26.75 13.42
N LEU A 81 17.06 -27.40 12.47
CA LEU A 81 17.69 -28.14 11.37
C LEU A 81 18.42 -27.21 10.38
N LEU A 82 17.78 -26.12 9.94
CA LEU A 82 18.34 -25.15 9.00
C LEU A 82 19.63 -24.52 9.57
N GLU A 83 19.64 -24.12 10.84
CA GLU A 83 20.84 -23.56 11.48
C GLU A 83 21.99 -24.58 11.65
N ILE A 84 21.69 -25.84 11.98
CA ILE A 84 22.71 -26.89 12.09
C ILE A 84 23.30 -27.20 10.71
N VAL A 85 22.44 -27.38 9.70
CA VAL A 85 22.87 -27.69 8.33
C VAL A 85 23.68 -26.52 7.75
N LYS A 86 23.26 -25.27 7.95
CA LYS A 86 24.00 -24.06 7.53
C LYS A 86 25.42 -24.07 8.06
N LYS A 87 25.59 -24.21 9.39
CA LYS A 87 26.90 -24.20 10.05
C LYS A 87 27.81 -25.34 9.57
N ASP A 88 27.26 -26.55 9.45
CA ASP A 88 28.04 -27.73 9.06
C ASP A 88 28.44 -27.72 7.57
N PHE A 89 27.55 -27.26 6.69
CA PHE A 89 27.80 -27.13 5.25
C PHE A 89 28.89 -26.09 4.94
N ILE A 90 28.83 -24.92 5.60
CA ILE A 90 29.83 -23.86 5.46
C ILE A 90 31.21 -24.32 5.97
N ALA A 91 31.25 -25.01 7.11
CA ALA A 91 32.50 -25.53 7.66
C ALA A 91 33.14 -26.63 6.79
N MET A 92 32.34 -27.37 6.03
CA MET A 92 32.80 -28.52 5.25
C MET A 92 33.23 -28.19 3.81
N PHE A 93 32.63 -27.16 3.19
CA PHE A 93 32.83 -26.86 1.75
C PHE A 93 33.28 -25.42 1.42
N PRO A 94 34.22 -24.80 2.16
CA PRO A 94 34.58 -23.40 1.94
C PRO A 94 35.11 -23.10 0.53
N GLN A 95 35.85 -24.03 -0.10
CA GLN A 95 36.38 -23.85 -1.45
C GLN A 95 35.31 -24.06 -2.55
N GLN A 96 34.43 -25.04 -2.38
CA GLN A 96 33.39 -25.35 -3.37
C GLN A 96 32.29 -24.28 -3.36
N ILE A 97 31.99 -23.70 -2.20
CA ILE A 97 31.11 -22.53 -2.09
C ILE A 97 31.71 -21.32 -2.84
N ALA A 98 33.00 -21.02 -2.63
CA ALA A 98 33.70 -19.94 -3.35
C ALA A 98 33.71 -20.16 -4.87
N ASN A 99 33.94 -21.39 -5.32
CA ASN A 99 33.96 -21.76 -6.73
C ASN A 99 32.56 -22.04 -7.33
N LYS A 100 31.49 -21.93 -6.52
CA LYS A 100 30.09 -22.27 -6.86
C LYS A 100 29.91 -23.66 -7.50
N THR A 101 30.71 -24.65 -7.10
CA THR A 101 30.64 -26.01 -7.64
C THR A 101 29.69 -26.90 -6.83
N PRO A 102 28.94 -27.81 -7.48
CA PRO A 102 28.09 -28.77 -6.78
C PRO A 102 28.88 -29.67 -5.80
N VAL A 103 28.29 -29.96 -4.65
CA VAL A 103 28.88 -30.78 -3.58
C VAL A 103 28.03 -32.02 -3.25
N LYS A 104 28.66 -33.04 -2.67
CA LYS A 104 27.98 -34.23 -2.14
C LYS A 104 27.92 -34.15 -0.62
N TYR A 105 26.71 -34.18 -0.05
CA TYR A 105 26.45 -33.94 1.37
C TYR A 105 25.44 -34.92 1.99
N GLU A 106 25.02 -35.93 1.22
CA GLU A 106 23.89 -36.83 1.53
C GLU A 106 24.07 -37.57 2.86
N ASP A 107 25.23 -38.19 3.09
CA ASP A 107 25.46 -39.03 4.28
C ASP A 107 25.41 -38.23 5.58
N LYS A 108 26.01 -37.04 5.56
CA LYS A 108 26.11 -36.17 6.74
C LYS A 108 24.78 -35.48 7.01
N PHE A 109 24.09 -35.02 5.97
CA PHE A 109 22.71 -34.55 6.08
C PHE A 109 21.77 -35.62 6.65
N THR A 110 21.87 -36.88 6.21
CA THR A 110 21.02 -37.97 6.75
C THR A 110 21.23 -38.15 8.26
N LYS A 111 22.48 -38.06 8.73
CA LYS A 111 22.82 -38.17 10.16
C LYS A 111 22.28 -36.98 10.95
N ILE A 112 22.43 -35.76 10.43
CA ILE A 112 21.91 -34.53 11.06
C ILE A 112 20.38 -34.57 11.14
N LEU A 113 19.69 -34.90 10.04
CA LEU A 113 18.23 -35.00 10.00
C LEU A 113 17.71 -35.99 11.03
N LYS A 114 18.23 -37.23 11.05
CA LYS A 114 17.84 -38.26 12.02
C LYS A 114 18.12 -37.83 13.47
N ALA A 115 19.25 -37.18 13.74
CA ALA A 115 19.60 -36.71 15.07
C ALA A 115 18.66 -35.58 15.54
N THR A 116 18.28 -34.66 14.66
CA THR A 116 17.36 -33.55 14.97
C THR A 116 15.92 -34.05 15.16
N GLU A 117 15.45 -34.98 14.33
CA GLU A 117 14.15 -35.63 14.49
C GLU A 117 14.08 -36.40 15.83
N LEU A 118 15.10 -37.19 16.16
CA LEU A 118 15.15 -37.96 17.40
C LEU A 118 15.20 -37.06 18.64
N LYS A 119 16.02 -35.99 18.63
CA LYS A 119 16.01 -34.95 19.68
C LYS A 119 14.62 -34.31 19.85
N PHE A 120 13.89 -34.08 18.76
CA PHE A 120 12.55 -33.51 18.83
C PHE A 120 11.54 -34.50 19.44
N THR A 121 11.58 -35.77 19.04
CA THR A 121 10.75 -36.83 19.62
C THR A 121 11.05 -37.01 21.12
N GLU A 122 12.31 -36.97 21.55
CA GLU A 122 12.68 -37.00 22.97
C GLU A 122 12.19 -35.76 23.74
N LYS A 123 12.30 -34.55 23.17
CA LYS A 123 11.76 -33.31 23.75
C LYS A 123 10.23 -33.39 23.91
N GLN A 124 9.52 -34.01 22.96
CA GLN A 124 8.06 -34.23 23.07
C GLN A 124 7.70 -35.34 24.07
N ALA A 125 8.40 -36.47 24.08
CA ALA A 125 8.18 -37.56 25.03
C ALA A 125 8.38 -37.10 26.49
N ARG A 126 9.38 -36.23 26.74
CA ARG A 126 9.59 -35.59 28.05
C ARG A 126 8.52 -34.57 28.45
N LYS A 127 7.65 -34.15 27.51
CA LYS A 127 6.46 -33.31 27.77
C LYS A 127 5.17 -34.13 27.92
N GLY A 128 5.24 -35.46 27.95
CA GLY A 128 4.10 -36.30 28.33
C GLY A 128 3.55 -35.96 29.73
N PRO A 129 2.28 -36.28 30.03
CA PRO A 129 1.65 -35.92 31.29
C PRO A 129 2.42 -36.53 32.46
N ARG A 130 2.88 -35.68 33.38
CA ARG A 130 3.58 -36.12 34.60
C ARG A 130 2.62 -36.99 35.40
N THR A 131 3.01 -38.24 35.69
CA THR A 131 2.27 -39.06 36.64
C THR A 131 2.23 -38.34 37.99
N PHE A 132 1.04 -38.28 38.60
CA PHE A 132 0.72 -37.39 39.72
C PHE A 132 1.61 -37.57 40.97
N ASN A 133 2.39 -38.65 41.04
CA ASN A 133 3.08 -39.10 42.25
C ASN A 133 4.58 -38.78 42.32
N SER A 134 5.13 -37.95 41.42
CA SER A 134 6.57 -37.59 41.40
C SER A 134 6.87 -36.11 41.67
N SER A 135 6.01 -35.43 42.44
CA SER A 135 6.24 -34.07 42.94
C SER A 135 6.83 -34.13 44.36
N LYS A 136 8.13 -33.79 44.53
CA LYS A 136 8.80 -33.63 45.84
C LYS A 136 8.31 -32.39 46.63
N LYS A 137 7.00 -32.19 46.73
CA LYS A 137 6.35 -31.10 47.50
C LYS A 137 5.22 -31.60 48.42
N ALA A 138 5.07 -32.93 48.56
CA ALA A 138 4.10 -33.60 49.44
C ALA A 138 4.75 -34.44 50.58
N LYS A 139 6.06 -34.25 50.86
CA LYS A 139 6.78 -34.87 51.99
C LYS A 139 7.40 -33.84 52.94
N ALA A 140 6.67 -32.76 53.20
CA ALA A 140 7.07 -31.72 54.16
C ALA A 140 5.85 -31.03 54.80
N LYS A 141 4.93 -31.81 55.41
CA LYS A 141 4.03 -31.41 56.52
C LYS A 141 3.12 -32.58 56.96
N GLY A 142 3.66 -33.41 57.84
CA GLY A 142 2.96 -33.90 59.03
C GLY A 142 3.89 -33.59 60.22
N VAL A 143 3.43 -33.35 61.45
CA VAL A 143 2.12 -33.54 62.07
C VAL A 143 1.90 -32.46 63.14
N SER A 144 0.64 -32.06 63.38
CA SER A 144 0.01 -31.48 64.60
C SER A 144 -1.07 -30.46 64.15
N SER A 145 -2.31 -30.44 64.64
CA SER A 145 -2.94 -31.10 65.80
C SER A 145 -4.43 -31.46 65.57
N ASN A 146 -4.93 -32.40 66.40
CA ASN A 146 -6.30 -32.65 66.89
C ASN A 146 -7.57 -32.54 65.99
N THR A 147 -8.20 -33.70 65.79
CA THR A 147 -9.59 -34.06 66.23
C THR A 147 -10.53 -32.95 66.75
N SER A 148 -11.85 -32.96 66.48
CA SER A 148 -12.76 -34.03 65.99
C SER A 148 -14.12 -33.49 65.53
N GLY A 149 -14.84 -34.21 64.65
CA GLY A 149 -16.25 -33.89 64.31
C GLY A 149 -16.86 -34.75 63.18
N LYS A 150 -17.41 -35.93 63.51
CA LYS A 150 -18.40 -36.67 62.67
C LYS A 150 -19.60 -35.76 62.35
N THR A 151 -20.41 -35.90 61.29
CA THR A 151 -20.87 -36.99 60.39
C THR A 151 -21.05 -36.38 58.97
N GLY A 152 -21.43 -37.03 57.86
CA GLY A 152 -22.05 -38.31 57.52
C GLY A 152 -22.34 -38.29 56.00
N SER A 153 -22.50 -39.44 55.35
CA SER A 153 -22.32 -39.59 53.89
C SER A 153 -23.58 -39.81 53.05
N SER A 154 -23.63 -39.20 51.86
CA SER A 154 -24.04 -39.80 50.56
C SER A 154 -23.93 -38.70 49.47
N SER A 155 -23.24 -38.84 48.33
CA SER A 155 -23.55 -39.70 47.17
C SER A 155 -25.02 -39.56 46.70
N ARG A 156 -25.36 -39.42 45.42
CA ARG A 156 -24.62 -39.76 44.18
C ARG A 156 -25.26 -39.06 42.96
N SER A 157 -24.49 -38.89 41.88
CA SER A 157 -24.90 -38.84 40.45
C SER A 157 -26.01 -37.88 39.96
N SER A 158 -25.60 -37.05 39.02
CA SER A 158 -26.39 -36.30 38.03
C SER A 158 -27.17 -37.17 37.03
N ALA A 159 -28.37 -36.73 36.59
CA ALA A 159 -28.63 -36.13 35.26
C ALA A 159 -30.12 -36.23 34.79
N ILE A 160 -30.48 -35.37 33.79
CA ILE A 160 -31.62 -35.44 32.83
C ILE A 160 -32.93 -34.67 33.17
N ALA A 161 -33.42 -33.89 32.16
CA ALA A 161 -34.75 -33.28 31.88
C ALA A 161 -35.41 -32.35 32.94
N ASP A 162 -36.06 -31.21 32.68
CA ASP A 162 -36.86 -30.63 31.56
C ASP A 162 -38.40 -30.81 31.70
N SER A 163 -39.17 -29.76 31.34
CA SER A 163 -40.66 -29.58 31.36
C SER A 163 -41.36 -29.56 32.74
N SER A 164 -41.93 -28.42 33.20
CA SER A 164 -43.36 -27.95 33.15
C SER A 164 -44.26 -28.57 34.27
N GLU A 165 -45.34 -27.97 34.80
CA GLU A 165 -46.34 -26.98 34.34
C GLU A 165 -46.89 -26.07 35.49
N ASP A 166 -47.52 -24.94 35.11
CA ASP A 166 -48.73 -24.23 35.61
C ASP A 166 -49.15 -24.19 37.11
N GLY A 167 -49.82 -23.14 37.60
CA GLY A 167 -50.24 -21.86 36.98
C GLY A 167 -51.39 -21.18 37.76
N SER A 168 -51.70 -19.89 37.51
CA SER A 168 -53.04 -19.29 37.74
C SER A 168 -53.18 -17.82 37.27
N ASP A 169 -54.00 -17.63 36.25
CA ASP A 169 -54.98 -16.55 35.98
C ASP A 169 -54.65 -15.05 35.69
N SER A 170 -55.58 -14.47 34.90
CA SER A 170 -55.56 -13.17 34.19
C SER A 170 -56.53 -12.12 34.85
N PRO A 171 -56.94 -10.94 34.28
CA PRO A 171 -56.67 -10.24 33.00
C PRO A 171 -56.19 -8.77 33.21
N SER A 172 -56.26 -7.74 32.32
CA SER A 172 -56.95 -7.51 31.03
C SER A 172 -56.19 -6.54 30.08
N SER A 173 -56.86 -5.58 29.39
CA SER A 173 -56.33 -4.76 28.28
C SER A 173 -56.79 -3.30 28.26
N ASP A 174 -55.86 -2.35 28.08
CA ASP A 174 -55.82 -1.23 27.09
C ASP A 174 -54.39 -0.59 27.19
N GLY A 175 -53.94 0.45 26.46
CA GLY A 175 -54.51 1.21 25.36
C GLY A 175 -53.50 2.19 24.72
N LYS A 176 -53.65 2.44 23.41
CA LYS A 176 -52.98 3.44 22.55
C LYS A 176 -52.08 4.50 23.23
N GLY A 177 -50.80 4.53 22.86
CA GLY A 177 -49.90 5.67 23.05
C GLY A 177 -49.13 6.01 21.76
N LYS A 178 -49.20 7.26 21.32
CA LYS A 178 -48.38 7.83 20.23
C LYS A 178 -47.34 8.79 20.81
N ASP A 179 -46.32 9.10 19.99
CA ASP A 179 -45.48 10.30 20.03
C ASP A 179 -44.55 10.46 21.24
N ALA A 180 -43.30 10.00 21.06
CA ALA A 180 -42.14 10.33 21.90
C ALA A 180 -40.97 10.81 21.01
N PHE A 181 -41.14 11.99 20.41
CA PHE A 181 -40.10 12.72 19.68
C PHE A 181 -40.07 14.17 20.20
N ALA A 182 -39.79 14.32 21.50
CA ALA A 182 -39.89 15.59 22.22
C ALA A 182 -38.89 15.68 23.39
N GLU A 183 -37.63 15.32 23.14
CA GLU A 183 -36.56 15.43 24.15
C GLU A 183 -35.23 15.79 23.47
N LEU A 184 -35.06 17.07 23.09
CA LEU A 184 -33.75 17.71 22.81
C LEU A 184 -33.81 19.25 22.61
N GLU A 185 -34.87 19.93 23.07
CA GLU A 185 -34.95 21.41 23.10
C GLU A 185 -35.31 21.91 24.51
N ASN A 186 -34.35 21.89 25.46
CA ASN A 186 -34.51 22.63 26.73
C ASN A 186 -33.23 22.88 27.57
N GLU A 187 -32.07 23.12 26.95
CA GLU A 187 -30.88 23.66 27.66
C GLU A 187 -30.33 24.98 27.05
N ALA A 188 -31.21 25.79 26.44
CA ALA A 188 -30.85 27.11 25.89
C ALA A 188 -31.37 28.30 26.73
N ALA A 189 -31.71 28.09 28.01
CA ALA A 189 -32.47 29.04 28.82
C ALA A 189 -31.89 29.36 30.21
N LEU A 190 -30.57 29.51 30.36
CA LEU A 190 -29.95 29.99 31.61
C LEU A 190 -28.57 30.64 31.41
N ARG A 191 -28.54 31.97 31.23
CA ARG A 191 -27.53 32.97 31.73
C ARG A 191 -27.54 34.29 30.95
N SER A 192 -28.66 35.01 31.00
CA SER A 192 -28.72 36.42 30.63
C SER A 192 -28.35 37.33 31.82
N SER A 193 -27.17 37.94 31.84
CA SER A 193 -26.88 39.02 32.79
C SER A 193 -25.82 40.04 32.34
N LYS A 194 -26.32 41.19 31.86
CA LYS A 194 -25.80 42.56 32.04
C LYS A 194 -24.27 42.79 32.07
N VAL A 195 -23.75 43.46 31.04
CA VAL A 195 -22.72 44.51 31.20
C VAL A 195 -23.19 45.78 30.47
N LYS A 196 -22.84 46.95 31.03
CA LYS A 196 -23.46 48.26 30.71
C LYS A 196 -22.82 48.99 29.53
N THR A 197 -23.63 49.87 28.92
CA THR A 197 -23.25 50.91 27.97
C THR A 197 -22.39 52.03 28.60
N MET A 198 -21.44 52.61 27.83
CA MET A 198 -20.94 53.97 28.09
C MET A 198 -20.58 54.75 26.80
N ARG A 199 -21.34 55.83 26.59
CA ARG A 199 -20.99 57.17 26.04
C ARG A 199 -19.86 57.34 24.99
N THR A 200 -20.30 57.57 23.75
CA THR A 200 -19.92 58.67 22.84
C THR A 200 -18.63 59.50 23.08
N GLY A 201 -17.76 59.54 22.06
CA GLY A 201 -16.70 60.56 21.85
C GLY A 201 -16.59 60.96 20.36
N PRO A 202 -16.02 62.13 20.00
CA PRO A 202 -16.35 62.79 18.72
C PRO A 202 -15.50 62.39 17.49
N ARG A 203 -16.11 62.62 16.33
CA ARG A 203 -15.72 62.22 14.97
C ARG A 203 -14.69 63.20 14.35
N ARG A 204 -13.52 62.70 13.92
CA ARG A 204 -12.58 63.45 13.07
C ARG A 204 -12.72 63.05 11.59
N LYS A 205 -12.70 64.03 10.68
CA LYS A 205 -12.43 63.86 9.23
C LYS A 205 -10.95 64.18 8.97
N PRO A 206 -10.32 63.51 8.02
CA PRO A 206 -10.02 64.11 6.71
C PRO A 206 -10.73 63.30 5.60
N GLY A 207 -10.80 63.67 4.34
CA GLY A 207 -10.21 64.75 3.55
C GLY A 207 -10.34 64.27 2.10
N LYS A 208 -10.87 65.09 1.18
CA LYS A 208 -10.98 64.66 -0.22
C LYS A 208 -9.58 64.64 -0.82
N ASP A 209 -9.22 63.55 -1.51
CA ASP A 209 -8.58 63.71 -2.80
C ASP A 209 -9.05 62.64 -3.81
N LYS A 210 -8.92 62.94 -5.10
CA LYS A 210 -9.43 62.14 -6.22
C LYS A 210 -8.31 61.78 -7.20
N THR A 211 -8.04 60.49 -7.31
CA THR A 211 -7.61 59.88 -8.59
C THR A 211 -8.08 58.43 -8.62
N LYS A 212 -8.66 58.01 -9.76
CA LYS A 212 -9.25 56.67 -9.93
C LYS A 212 -8.37 55.83 -10.84
N GLU A 213 -7.90 54.70 -10.34
CA GLU A 213 -7.54 53.54 -11.16
C GLU A 213 -8.60 52.43 -10.98
N PRO A 214 -8.86 51.61 -12.01
CA PRO A 214 -9.90 50.58 -11.94
C PRO A 214 -9.44 49.37 -11.12
N LYS A 215 -9.91 49.26 -9.87
CA LYS A 215 -9.71 48.03 -9.07
C LYS A 215 -10.45 46.85 -9.71
N LYS A 216 -9.71 45.76 -9.95
CA LYS A 216 -10.26 44.44 -10.31
C LYS A 216 -11.38 44.06 -9.31
N GLY A 217 -12.50 43.55 -9.83
CA GLY A 217 -13.69 43.26 -9.04
C GLY A 217 -13.43 42.21 -7.97
N GLY A 218 -13.51 42.60 -6.69
CA GLY A 218 -13.44 41.66 -5.58
C GLY A 218 -14.64 40.71 -5.58
N LYS A 219 -14.40 39.43 -5.32
CA LYS A 219 -15.45 38.42 -5.14
C LYS A 219 -16.44 38.91 -4.07
N LYS A 220 -17.71 39.10 -4.43
CA LYS A 220 -18.77 39.39 -3.45
C LYS A 220 -18.95 38.16 -2.55
N MET A 221 -19.02 38.36 -1.24
CA MET A 221 -19.40 37.29 -0.30
C MET A 221 -20.78 36.74 -0.65
N THR A 222 -20.93 35.43 -0.59
CA THR A 222 -22.21 34.74 -0.67
C THR A 222 -23.10 35.21 0.49
N LYS A 223 -24.31 35.69 0.18
CA LYS A 223 -25.34 35.97 1.20
C LYS A 223 -26.01 34.66 1.58
N TRP A 224 -26.16 34.41 2.88
CA TRP A 224 -26.75 33.19 3.43
C TRP A 224 -28.16 33.38 4.04
N ASP A 225 -28.65 34.63 4.11
CA ASP A 225 -29.99 34.96 4.63
C ASP A 225 -31.06 34.99 3.54
N ASP A 226 -32.31 34.68 3.93
CA ASP A 226 -33.57 34.74 3.16
C ASP A 226 -33.96 36.17 2.72
N THR A 227 -33.03 36.85 2.06
CA THR A 227 -33.24 38.17 1.47
C THR A 227 -33.84 37.98 0.08
N LYS A 228 -35.05 38.51 -0.17
CA LYS A 228 -35.72 38.41 -1.48
C LYS A 228 -34.77 38.77 -2.63
N VAL A 229 -34.36 37.76 -3.40
CA VAL A 229 -33.53 37.90 -4.59
C VAL A 229 -34.26 38.80 -5.58
N SER A 230 -33.60 39.83 -6.11
CA SER A 230 -34.25 40.69 -7.10
C SER A 230 -34.53 39.89 -8.38
N ARG A 231 -35.62 40.19 -9.09
CA ARG A 231 -35.99 39.48 -10.33
C ARG A 231 -34.83 39.41 -11.34
N LYS A 232 -34.00 40.46 -11.41
CA LYS A 232 -32.83 40.54 -12.28
C LYS A 232 -31.64 39.69 -11.80
N GLU A 233 -31.48 39.49 -10.48
CA GLU A 233 -30.50 38.55 -9.93
C GLU A 233 -30.98 37.11 -10.08
N ALA A 234 -32.28 36.85 -9.95
CA ALA A 234 -32.88 35.55 -10.23
C ALA A 234 -32.74 35.17 -11.71
N GLU A 235 -33.06 36.09 -12.64
CA GLU A 235 -32.88 35.91 -14.09
C GLU A 235 -31.39 35.78 -14.50
N ALA A 236 -30.44 36.29 -13.70
CA ALA A 236 -28.99 36.10 -13.91
C ALA A 236 -28.43 34.81 -13.28
N LEU A 237 -29.18 34.18 -12.36
CA LEU A 237 -28.88 32.87 -11.77
C LEU A 237 -29.68 31.74 -12.45
N ASP A 238 -30.64 32.10 -13.31
CA ASP A 238 -31.47 31.18 -14.09
C ASP A 238 -30.67 30.50 -15.21
N ARG A 239 -30.19 29.30 -14.90
CA ARG A 239 -29.48 28.40 -15.85
C ARG A 239 -30.43 27.49 -16.63
N SER A 240 -31.75 27.72 -16.59
CA SER A 240 -32.73 26.88 -17.32
C SER A 240 -32.86 27.23 -18.80
N LYS A 241 -32.36 28.41 -19.23
CA LYS A 241 -32.35 28.82 -20.64
C LYS A 241 -31.31 28.01 -21.42
N ALA A 242 -31.71 27.50 -22.58
CA ALA A 242 -30.79 26.89 -23.53
C ALA A 242 -29.75 27.93 -23.97
N ILE A 243 -28.48 27.59 -23.77
CA ILE A 243 -27.32 28.38 -24.18
C ILE A 243 -27.19 28.28 -25.70
N THR A 244 -26.81 29.36 -26.38
CA THR A 244 -26.57 29.30 -27.84
C THR A 244 -25.31 28.49 -28.16
N ALA A 245 -25.19 27.93 -29.36
CA ALA A 245 -24.03 27.13 -29.75
C ALA A 245 -22.70 27.93 -29.60
N ASP A 246 -22.72 29.21 -29.98
CA ASP A 246 -21.57 30.11 -29.89
C ASP A 246 -21.17 30.38 -28.42
N GLU A 247 -22.15 30.55 -27.52
CA GLU A 247 -21.91 30.71 -26.08
C GLU A 247 -21.42 29.41 -25.42
N GLU A 248 -21.90 28.24 -25.86
CA GLU A 248 -21.39 26.95 -25.40
C GLU A 248 -19.94 26.73 -25.87
N GLU A 249 -19.62 27.07 -27.13
CA GLU A 249 -18.25 26.98 -27.65
C GLU A 249 -17.31 27.96 -26.93
N ALA A 250 -17.76 29.19 -26.65
CA ALA A 250 -16.98 30.17 -25.88
C ALA A 250 -16.68 29.66 -24.46
N GLN A 251 -17.68 29.09 -23.75
CA GLN A 251 -17.47 28.45 -22.45
C GLN A 251 -16.57 27.22 -22.52
N LEU A 252 -16.59 26.48 -23.64
CA LEU A 252 -15.69 25.35 -23.87
C LEU A 252 -14.25 25.81 -24.12
N ARG A 253 -14.04 26.92 -24.83
CA ARG A 253 -12.71 27.53 -25.02
C ARG A 253 -12.12 27.99 -23.69
N GLU A 254 -12.88 28.74 -22.87
CA GLU A 254 -12.45 29.15 -21.52
C GLU A 254 -12.09 27.94 -20.64
N LYS A 255 -12.90 26.87 -20.69
CA LYS A 255 -12.61 25.63 -19.95
C LYS A 255 -11.40 24.88 -20.51
N ARG A 256 -11.18 24.84 -21.83
CA ARG A 256 -9.98 24.24 -22.45
C ARG A 256 -8.73 24.98 -22.00
N GLU A 257 -8.74 26.31 -22.02
CA GLU A 257 -7.65 27.15 -21.50
C GLU A 257 -7.40 26.90 -20.00
N ALA A 258 -8.45 26.81 -19.18
CA ALA A 258 -8.32 26.52 -17.74
C ALA A 258 -7.77 25.10 -17.44
N TYR A 259 -8.20 24.08 -18.20
CA TYR A 259 -7.80 22.69 -17.97
C TYR A 259 -6.50 22.28 -18.67
N ILE A 260 -6.10 22.91 -19.78
CA ILE A 260 -4.86 22.59 -20.51
C ILE A 260 -3.75 23.59 -20.14
N GLY A 261 -4.10 24.88 -20.00
CA GLY A 261 -3.18 26.00 -19.93
C GLY A 261 -2.87 26.60 -21.31
N GLU A 262 -2.06 27.65 -21.31
CA GLU A 262 -1.26 27.99 -22.50
C GLU A 262 -0.38 26.79 -22.85
N MET A 263 -0.20 26.50 -24.15
CA MET A 263 0.74 25.49 -24.61
C MET A 263 2.17 25.98 -24.34
N GLU A 264 2.80 25.47 -23.29
CA GLU A 264 4.26 25.34 -23.31
C GLU A 264 4.59 24.25 -24.33
N ASP A 265 5.32 24.61 -25.39
CA ASP A 265 5.89 23.65 -26.33
C ASP A 265 6.81 22.69 -25.56
N SER A 266 6.33 21.47 -25.34
CA SER A 266 7.04 20.39 -24.65
C SER A 266 7.11 19.16 -25.55
N ASP A 267 7.77 19.35 -26.70
CA ASP A 267 8.52 18.26 -27.32
C ASP A 267 9.88 18.13 -26.63
N SER A 268 10.23 16.90 -26.24
CA SER A 268 11.36 16.57 -25.35
C SER A 268 11.15 17.08 -23.89
N ASP A 269 11.44 16.32 -22.83
CA ASP A 269 12.33 15.16 -22.73
C ASP A 269 11.63 13.90 -22.19
N GLY A 270 11.70 12.82 -22.97
CA GLY A 270 11.97 11.53 -22.37
C GLY A 270 13.46 11.51 -22.00
N TYR A 271 13.77 11.66 -20.70
CA TYR A 271 15.16 11.63 -20.24
C TYR A 271 15.77 10.26 -20.59
N SER A 272 16.64 10.21 -21.60
CA SER A 272 17.23 8.97 -22.09
C SER A 272 18.18 8.38 -21.06
N ASP A 273 18.05 7.07 -20.84
CA ASP A 273 18.97 6.29 -20.01
C ASP A 273 20.21 5.95 -20.85
N THR A 274 21.08 6.96 -21.03
CA THR A 274 22.42 6.81 -21.61
C THR A 274 23.36 7.81 -20.94
N ASP A 275 24.24 7.30 -20.09
CA ASP A 275 25.63 7.75 -20.03
C ASP A 275 26.49 6.58 -19.53
N ASP A 276 27.35 6.11 -20.42
CA ASP A 276 28.29 4.99 -20.21
C ASP A 276 29.46 5.39 -19.30
N GLU A 277 30.11 4.40 -18.71
CA GLU A 277 31.42 4.60 -18.09
C GLU A 277 32.47 5.05 -19.13
N SER A 278 33.13 6.17 -18.88
CA SER A 278 34.53 6.32 -19.30
C SER A 278 35.30 7.18 -18.29
N GLY A 279 36.30 6.56 -17.65
CA GLY A 279 37.15 7.24 -16.68
C GLY A 279 38.38 7.86 -17.34
N ALA A 280 38.70 9.10 -16.98
CA ALA A 280 40.04 9.67 -17.11
C ALA A 280 40.30 10.69 -16.00
N SER A 281 41.43 10.56 -15.32
CA SER A 281 41.83 11.45 -14.23
C SER A 281 42.66 12.65 -14.73
N SER A 282 42.37 13.86 -14.24
CA SER A 282 43.40 14.91 -14.11
C SER A 282 42.99 15.91 -13.02
N GLY A 283 43.84 16.05 -11.99
CA GLY A 283 43.54 16.84 -10.80
C GLY A 283 43.82 18.35 -10.87
N ALA A 284 44.09 18.87 -9.67
CA ALA A 284 44.45 20.24 -9.28
C ALA A 284 43.34 21.07 -8.60
N GLU A 285 43.75 21.76 -7.55
CA GLU A 285 42.94 22.45 -6.55
C GLU A 285 42.77 23.94 -6.87
N SER A 286 41.68 24.58 -6.39
CA SER A 286 41.79 25.91 -5.77
C SER A 286 40.59 26.27 -4.90
N ASP A 287 40.93 26.81 -3.74
CA ASP A 287 40.21 27.14 -2.51
C ASP A 287 39.00 28.12 -2.54
N ALA A 288 38.30 28.17 -1.38
CA ALA A 288 37.58 29.29 -0.75
C ALA A 288 36.21 29.80 -1.29
N SER A 289 35.15 29.56 -0.51
CA SER A 289 34.63 30.61 0.40
C SER A 289 33.53 30.13 1.39
N GLN A 290 33.43 30.87 2.50
CA GLN A 290 32.87 30.50 3.82
C GLN A 290 31.34 30.42 3.96
N GLY A 291 30.90 29.64 4.97
CA GLY A 291 29.70 29.93 5.79
C GLY A 291 28.82 28.70 6.07
N GLY A 292 28.61 28.22 7.30
CA GLY A 292 29.19 28.61 8.59
C GLY A 292 28.27 28.22 9.76
N TRP A 293 28.49 27.07 10.40
CA TRP A 293 27.86 26.73 11.68
C TRP A 293 28.90 26.18 12.64
N SER A 294 29.10 26.88 13.76
CA SER A 294 30.01 26.49 14.83
C SER A 294 29.26 25.74 15.93
N PHE A 295 29.76 24.57 16.32
CA PHE A 295 29.55 24.05 17.67
C PHE A 295 30.88 23.56 18.25
N SER A 296 31.00 23.66 19.57
CA SER A 296 32.29 23.85 20.24
C SER A 296 33.18 22.60 20.35
N LYS A 297 34.48 22.80 20.11
CA LYS A 297 35.53 21.88 20.56
C LYS A 297 35.55 21.81 22.09
N THR A 298 35.58 20.60 22.66
CA THR A 298 36.63 20.14 23.61
C THR A 298 36.38 18.68 24.02
N ARG A 299 37.12 17.75 23.39
CA ARG A 299 37.69 16.48 23.91
C ARG A 299 38.14 15.59 22.75
N LEU A 300 39.24 16.00 22.10
CA LEU A 300 40.00 15.14 21.19
C LEU A 300 41.12 14.46 22.00
N GLY A 301 40.95 13.17 22.27
CA GLY A 301 41.88 12.37 23.07
C GLY A 301 41.32 10.96 23.32
N ASN A 302 41.46 10.09 22.30
CA ASN A 302 41.36 8.61 22.30
C ASN A 302 40.69 7.99 21.04
N PHE A 303 40.25 8.77 20.06
CA PHE A 303 39.54 8.26 18.86
C PHE A 303 40.44 7.84 17.67
N LEU A 304 41.62 7.26 17.92
CA LEU A 304 42.60 6.93 16.86
C LEU A 304 43.21 5.51 16.96
N SER A 305 42.50 4.54 17.53
CA SER A 305 42.95 3.14 17.58
C SER A 305 41.88 2.11 17.20
N THR A 306 41.02 2.43 16.24
CA THR A 306 40.12 1.44 15.58
C THR A 306 40.06 1.61 14.06
N VAL A 307 41.16 2.05 13.43
CA VAL A 307 41.41 1.77 12.00
C VAL A 307 42.12 0.42 11.92
N SER A 308 41.32 -0.65 12.03
CA SER A 308 41.72 -1.99 11.62
C SER A 308 40.73 -2.43 10.55
N GLY A 309 41.23 -2.69 9.34
CA GLY A 309 40.39 -3.03 8.19
C GLY A 309 39.64 -4.35 8.39
N ASN A 310 38.52 -4.52 7.67
CA ASN A 310 37.69 -5.72 7.67
C ASN A 310 36.95 -6.00 8.99
N LYS A 311 36.40 -4.97 9.66
CA LYS A 311 35.37 -5.21 10.69
C LYS A 311 34.16 -5.90 10.03
N ILE A 312 33.71 -7.01 10.63
CA ILE A 312 32.45 -7.67 10.27
C ILE A 312 31.32 -6.89 10.94
N LEU A 313 30.26 -6.57 10.20
CA LEU A 313 29.13 -5.82 10.74
C LEU A 313 28.21 -6.73 11.55
N GLU A 314 28.10 -6.44 12.85
CA GLU A 314 27.17 -7.08 13.79
C GLU A 314 25.89 -6.22 13.93
N ARG A 315 24.79 -6.76 14.47
CA ARG A 315 23.49 -6.05 14.52
C ARG A 315 23.59 -4.79 15.38
N GLU A 316 24.34 -4.90 16.48
CA GLU A 316 24.58 -3.89 17.49
C GLU A 316 25.29 -2.65 16.91
N ASP A 317 26.13 -2.82 15.89
CA ASP A 317 26.78 -1.70 15.19
C ASP A 317 25.81 -0.89 14.33
N LEU A 318 24.82 -1.57 13.73
CA LEU A 318 23.89 -0.99 12.77
C LEU A 318 22.79 -0.16 13.44
N GLU A 319 22.41 -0.51 14.67
CA GLU A 319 21.34 0.14 15.44
C GLU A 319 21.46 1.67 15.47
N SER A 320 22.69 2.16 15.62
CA SER A 320 23.04 3.59 15.66
C SER A 320 22.76 4.37 14.36
N VAL A 321 22.69 3.65 13.23
CA VAL A 321 22.41 4.20 11.89
C VAL A 321 20.98 3.91 11.46
N ILE A 322 20.45 2.74 11.81
CA ILE A 322 19.09 2.31 11.46
C ILE A 322 18.04 3.13 12.19
N THR A 323 18.19 3.42 13.49
CA THR A 323 17.18 4.21 14.24
C THR A 323 16.94 5.60 13.61
N PRO A 324 17.97 6.42 13.30
CA PRO A 324 17.77 7.69 12.56
C PRO A 324 17.17 7.50 11.16
N MET A 325 17.55 6.43 10.46
CA MET A 325 17.06 6.11 9.11
C MET A 325 15.56 5.74 9.12
N HIS A 326 15.13 4.96 10.09
CA HIS A 326 13.73 4.65 10.34
C HIS A 326 12.91 5.93 10.58
N GLN A 327 13.41 6.82 11.44
CA GLN A 327 12.76 8.10 11.73
C GLN A 327 12.67 9.03 10.51
N MET A 328 13.66 8.98 9.60
CA MET A 328 13.66 9.67 8.31
C MET A 328 12.62 9.09 7.35
N LEU A 329 12.48 7.77 7.25
CA LEU A 329 11.45 7.15 6.42
C LEU A 329 10.05 7.58 6.88
N ILE A 330 9.79 7.54 8.19
CA ILE A 330 8.52 8.00 8.78
C ILE A 330 8.28 9.50 8.50
N SER A 331 9.28 10.37 8.65
CA SER A 331 9.09 11.82 8.43
C SER A 331 8.76 12.15 6.96
N LYS A 332 9.22 11.32 6.03
CA LYS A 332 8.90 11.36 4.60
C LYS A 332 7.58 10.66 4.23
N ASN A 333 6.72 10.35 5.22
CA ASN A 333 5.41 9.69 5.04
C ASN A 333 5.49 8.24 4.51
N VAL A 334 6.56 7.49 4.83
CA VAL A 334 6.53 6.02 4.74
C VAL A 334 5.75 5.47 5.93
N ALA A 335 4.88 4.51 5.69
CA ALA A 335 4.12 3.86 6.74
C ALA A 335 5.04 3.13 7.74
N SER A 336 4.73 3.21 9.05
CA SER A 336 5.63 2.67 10.10
C SER A 336 5.98 1.20 9.86
N GLU A 337 4.98 0.35 9.62
CA GLU A 337 5.23 -1.08 9.35
C GLU A 337 6.16 -1.30 8.16
N VAL A 338 6.00 -0.51 7.09
CA VAL A 338 6.86 -0.59 5.90
C VAL A 338 8.27 -0.10 6.21
N ALA A 339 8.41 0.94 7.04
CA ALA A 339 9.70 1.44 7.48
C ALA A 339 10.42 0.42 8.38
N ASP A 340 9.71 -0.21 9.32
CA ASP A 340 10.22 -1.30 10.16
C ASP A 340 10.69 -2.51 9.30
N GLU A 341 9.84 -2.97 8.37
CA GLU A 341 10.15 -4.09 7.46
C GLU A 341 11.32 -3.77 6.50
N LEU A 342 11.41 -2.52 6.00
CA LEU A 342 12.56 -2.03 5.22
C LEU A 342 13.84 -2.02 6.05
N CYS A 343 13.79 -1.51 7.29
CA CYS A 343 14.96 -1.44 8.17
C CYS A 343 15.48 -2.84 8.54
N GLU A 344 14.60 -3.81 8.85
CA GLU A 344 15.02 -5.19 9.10
C GLU A 344 15.53 -5.89 7.82
N SER A 345 14.99 -5.58 6.63
CA SER A 345 15.56 -6.02 5.35
C SER A 345 16.98 -5.48 5.14
N VAL A 346 17.21 -4.19 5.39
CA VAL A 346 18.56 -3.61 5.31
C VAL A 346 19.51 -4.19 6.37
N ILE A 347 19.06 -4.39 7.62
CA ILE A 347 19.86 -5.06 8.67
C ILE A 347 20.25 -6.46 8.21
N THR A 348 19.29 -7.28 7.79
CA THR A 348 19.57 -8.66 7.40
C THR A 348 20.52 -8.74 6.21
N THR A 349 20.36 -7.89 5.19
CA THR A 349 21.29 -7.79 4.05
C THR A 349 22.72 -7.42 4.47
N VAL A 350 22.88 -6.45 5.38
CA VAL A 350 24.18 -5.86 5.75
C VAL A 350 24.92 -6.65 6.85
N VAL A 351 24.20 -7.32 7.77
CA VAL A 351 24.81 -8.14 8.83
C VAL A 351 25.70 -9.23 8.26
N GLY A 352 26.91 -9.34 8.80
CA GLY A 352 27.92 -10.31 8.37
C GLY A 352 28.77 -9.86 7.17
N GLN A 353 28.40 -8.79 6.46
CA GLN A 353 29.26 -8.21 5.43
C GLN A 353 30.56 -7.68 6.05
N ARG A 354 31.65 -7.71 5.27
CA ARG A 354 32.92 -7.08 5.63
C ARG A 354 32.90 -5.64 5.18
N LEU A 355 33.17 -4.72 6.10
CA LEU A 355 33.33 -3.30 5.77
C LEU A 355 34.63 -3.11 4.97
N GLU A 356 34.51 -2.58 3.75
CA GLU A 356 35.64 -2.17 2.94
C GLU A 356 36.49 -1.09 3.64
N SER A 357 37.81 -1.13 3.44
CA SER A 357 38.71 -0.10 3.95
C SER A 357 38.26 1.29 3.50
N PHE A 358 38.21 2.23 4.45
CA PHE A 358 37.76 3.63 4.28
C PHE A 358 36.25 3.87 4.06
N THR A 359 35.42 2.83 3.95
CA THR A 359 33.95 2.99 3.83
C THR A 359 33.30 3.17 5.21
N ARG A 360 32.33 4.10 5.36
CA ARG A 360 31.56 4.28 6.60
C ARG A 360 30.36 3.33 6.65
N ILE A 361 29.99 2.87 7.84
CA ILE A 361 28.78 2.03 8.07
C ILE A 361 27.54 2.69 7.47
N SER A 362 27.36 4.01 7.70
CA SER A 362 26.24 4.76 7.13
C SER A 362 26.19 4.76 5.61
N THR A 363 27.33 4.71 4.92
CA THR A 363 27.39 4.61 3.46
C THR A 363 26.94 3.23 2.98
N VAL A 364 27.34 2.15 3.67
CA VAL A 364 26.90 0.77 3.34
C VAL A 364 25.39 0.62 3.56
N VAL A 365 24.90 1.05 4.73
CA VAL A 365 23.47 0.97 5.06
C VAL A 365 22.63 1.81 4.10
N ARG A 366 23.09 3.02 3.71
CA ARG A 366 22.40 3.86 2.72
C ARG A 366 22.36 3.20 1.33
N LYS A 367 23.47 2.62 0.85
CA LYS A 367 23.50 1.87 -0.43
C LYS A 367 22.58 0.65 -0.42
N ALA A 368 22.49 -0.06 0.71
CA ALA A 368 21.57 -1.18 0.89
C ALA A 368 20.11 -0.73 0.87
N LEU A 369 19.76 0.37 1.54
CA LEU A 369 18.43 0.98 1.47
C LEU A 369 18.10 1.48 0.06
N GLU A 370 19.04 2.14 -0.63
CA GLU A 370 18.89 2.56 -2.04
C GLU A 370 18.56 1.35 -2.93
N SER A 371 19.26 0.24 -2.74
CA SER A 371 19.06 -1.00 -3.50
C SER A 371 17.70 -1.65 -3.20
N ALA A 372 17.27 -1.68 -1.93
CA ALA A 372 15.95 -2.17 -1.53
C ALA A 372 14.82 -1.31 -2.12
N LEU A 373 14.91 0.02 -2.00
CA LEU A 373 13.92 0.96 -2.56
C LEU A 373 13.82 0.88 -4.09
N LEU A 374 14.96 0.77 -4.78
CA LEU A 374 15.00 0.56 -6.23
C LEU A 374 14.31 -0.74 -6.61
N ARG A 375 14.60 -1.84 -5.92
CA ARG A 375 13.97 -3.15 -6.12
C ARG A 375 12.45 -3.12 -5.91
N ILE A 376 11.96 -2.33 -4.95
CA ILE A 376 10.52 -2.21 -4.65
C ILE A 376 9.81 -1.34 -5.69
N LEU A 377 10.37 -0.17 -6.00
CA LEU A 377 9.75 0.80 -6.91
C LEU A 377 9.91 0.45 -8.40
N THR A 378 10.81 -0.47 -8.74
CA THR A 378 10.98 -0.94 -10.13
C THR A 378 9.87 -1.95 -10.46
N PRO A 379 9.00 -1.66 -11.44
CA PRO A 379 7.85 -2.50 -11.73
C PRO A 379 8.26 -3.82 -12.37
N LYS A 380 7.77 -4.96 -11.84
CA LYS A 380 7.95 -6.28 -12.46
C LYS A 380 7.07 -6.50 -13.70
N LYS A 381 5.91 -5.86 -13.75
CA LYS A 381 4.97 -5.85 -14.88
C LYS A 381 5.29 -4.67 -15.82
N SER A 382 4.86 -4.77 -17.07
CA SER A 382 4.77 -3.60 -17.96
C SER A 382 3.98 -2.48 -17.30
N THR A 383 4.47 -1.24 -17.44
CA THR A 383 3.72 -0.02 -17.09
C THR A 383 3.31 0.77 -18.34
N ASP A 384 3.49 0.20 -19.53
CA ASP A 384 3.26 0.88 -20.80
C ASP A 384 1.87 0.60 -21.37
N VAL A 385 0.87 1.23 -20.74
CA VAL A 385 -0.54 1.18 -21.13
C VAL A 385 -0.75 1.47 -22.63
N LEU A 386 0.06 2.35 -23.22
CA LEU A 386 -0.03 2.67 -24.65
C LEU A 386 0.28 1.45 -25.53
N ARG A 387 1.34 0.70 -25.21
CA ARG A 387 1.71 -0.53 -25.92
C ARG A 387 0.62 -1.58 -25.81
N GLU A 388 0.03 -1.74 -24.63
CA GLU A 388 -1.02 -2.73 -24.37
C GLU A 388 -2.32 -2.39 -25.13
N ILE A 389 -2.72 -1.12 -25.17
CA ILE A 389 -3.83 -0.64 -26.01
C ILE A 389 -3.54 -0.92 -27.50
N LEU A 390 -2.33 -0.61 -27.98
CA LEU A 390 -1.95 -0.85 -29.38
C LEU A 390 -1.93 -2.34 -29.73
N GLN A 391 -1.56 -3.21 -28.78
CA GLN A 391 -1.65 -4.66 -28.96
C GLN A 391 -3.11 -5.13 -29.04
N ALA A 392 -3.97 -4.74 -28.10
CA ALA A 392 -5.40 -5.09 -28.15
C ALA A 392 -6.07 -4.59 -29.45
N LYS A 393 -5.72 -3.39 -29.91
CA LYS A 393 -6.14 -2.86 -31.21
C LYS A 393 -5.69 -3.74 -32.38
N ALA A 394 -4.47 -4.25 -32.37
CA ALA A 394 -3.97 -5.18 -33.38
C ALA A 394 -4.67 -6.56 -33.33
N GLU A 395 -5.15 -6.97 -32.16
CA GLU A 395 -6.02 -8.14 -31.95
C GLU A 395 -7.50 -7.87 -32.36
N GLY A 396 -7.83 -6.65 -32.81
CA GLY A 396 -9.20 -6.26 -33.19
C GLY A 396 -10.14 -6.01 -32.01
N ARG A 397 -9.58 -5.72 -30.81
CA ARG A 397 -10.32 -5.62 -29.55
C ARG A 397 -10.12 -4.26 -28.89
N THR A 398 -11.20 -3.69 -28.34
CA THR A 398 -11.15 -2.47 -27.53
C THR A 398 -10.55 -2.77 -26.15
N TYR A 399 -9.56 -1.99 -25.73
CA TYR A 399 -8.92 -2.09 -24.41
C TYR A 399 -9.73 -1.33 -23.35
N SER A 400 -9.88 -1.88 -22.15
CA SER A 400 -10.82 -1.39 -21.14
C SER A 400 -10.15 -1.11 -19.79
N ILE A 401 -10.24 0.13 -19.31
CA ILE A 401 -9.57 0.58 -18.08
C ILE A 401 -10.60 1.02 -17.05
N VAL A 402 -10.59 0.40 -15.86
CA VAL A 402 -11.49 0.73 -14.75
C VAL A 402 -10.75 1.51 -13.68
N PHE A 403 -11.26 2.69 -13.32
CA PHE A 403 -10.69 3.53 -12.26
C PHE A 403 -11.46 3.33 -10.95
N VAL A 404 -10.78 2.84 -9.92
CA VAL A 404 -11.33 2.52 -8.59
C VAL A 404 -10.65 3.33 -7.48
N GLY A 405 -11.22 3.36 -6.27
CA GLY A 405 -10.65 4.07 -5.11
C GLY A 405 -11.67 4.94 -4.35
N VAL A 406 -11.25 5.49 -3.21
CA VAL A 406 -12.18 6.13 -2.25
C VAL A 406 -12.74 7.48 -2.72
N ASN A 407 -13.58 8.10 -1.89
CA ASN A 407 -14.14 9.42 -2.18
C ASN A 407 -13.07 10.52 -2.13
N GLY A 408 -13.20 11.56 -2.96
CA GLY A 408 -12.30 12.72 -2.95
C GLY A 408 -10.95 12.57 -3.68
N VAL A 409 -10.47 11.35 -3.92
CA VAL A 409 -9.13 11.05 -4.49
C VAL A 409 -8.87 11.54 -5.92
N GLY A 410 -9.88 12.06 -6.61
CA GLY A 410 -9.73 12.59 -7.98
C GLY A 410 -9.79 11.54 -9.09
N LYS A 411 -10.61 10.49 -8.96
CA LYS A 411 -10.84 9.47 -10.01
C LYS A 411 -11.21 10.08 -11.37
N SER A 412 -12.36 10.77 -11.48
CA SER A 412 -12.85 11.38 -12.72
C SER A 412 -11.82 12.35 -13.34
N THR A 413 -11.10 13.12 -12.51
CA THR A 413 -10.03 14.02 -12.96
C THR A 413 -8.82 13.25 -13.50
N SER A 414 -8.41 12.17 -12.83
CA SER A 414 -7.26 11.34 -13.23
C SER A 414 -7.56 10.53 -14.49
N LEU A 415 -8.78 10.01 -14.61
CA LEU A 415 -9.29 9.39 -15.83
C LEU A 415 -9.29 10.41 -17.00
N SER A 416 -9.71 11.65 -16.76
CA SER A 416 -9.69 12.71 -17.78
C SER A 416 -8.26 13.09 -18.21
N LYS A 417 -7.30 13.07 -17.28
CA LYS A 417 -5.87 13.24 -17.58
C LYS A 417 -5.31 12.06 -18.41
N VAL A 418 -5.64 10.83 -18.04
CA VAL A 418 -5.23 9.63 -18.81
C VAL A 418 -5.86 9.67 -20.20
N CYS A 419 -7.12 10.10 -20.33
CA CYS A 419 -7.75 10.35 -21.63
C CYS A 419 -6.97 11.36 -22.48
N TYR A 420 -6.58 12.50 -21.90
CA TYR A 420 -5.76 13.50 -22.59
C TYR A 420 -4.40 12.93 -23.03
N TYR A 421 -3.72 12.21 -22.14
CA TYR A 421 -2.45 11.53 -22.44
C TYR A 421 -2.59 10.52 -23.60
N LEU A 422 -3.63 9.68 -23.58
CA LEU A 422 -3.88 8.71 -24.65
C LEU A 422 -4.29 9.39 -25.98
N LYS A 423 -5.16 10.42 -25.94
CA LYS A 423 -5.58 11.18 -27.13
C LYS A 423 -4.40 11.91 -27.79
N SER A 424 -3.51 12.52 -26.99
CA SER A 424 -2.27 13.14 -27.50
C SER A 424 -1.24 12.15 -28.07
N LYS A 425 -1.43 10.84 -27.85
CA LYS A 425 -0.69 9.75 -28.51
C LYS A 425 -1.48 9.08 -29.65
N GLY A 426 -2.57 9.69 -30.10
CA GLY A 426 -3.36 9.24 -31.25
C GLY A 426 -4.31 8.08 -30.99
N VAL A 427 -4.56 7.72 -29.72
CA VAL A 427 -5.52 6.68 -29.35
C VAL A 427 -6.95 7.21 -29.46
N ASN A 428 -7.85 6.44 -30.11
CA ASN A 428 -9.27 6.74 -30.14
C ASN A 428 -9.96 6.30 -28.82
N VAL A 429 -10.23 7.26 -27.93
CA VAL A 429 -10.72 6.99 -26.56
C VAL A 429 -12.19 7.38 -26.39
N MET A 430 -12.97 6.52 -25.74
CA MET A 430 -14.31 6.84 -25.22
C MET A 430 -14.32 6.82 -23.68
N LEU A 431 -15.11 7.69 -23.06
CA LEU A 431 -15.36 7.69 -21.61
C LEU A 431 -16.67 6.96 -21.28
N ALA A 432 -16.76 6.33 -20.11
CA ALA A 432 -17.98 5.67 -19.63
C ALA A 432 -18.34 6.12 -18.20
N ALA A 433 -19.50 6.77 -18.05
CA ALA A 433 -19.99 7.25 -16.75
C ALA A 433 -20.66 6.12 -15.96
N CYS A 434 -19.90 5.42 -15.12
CA CYS A 434 -20.41 4.36 -14.23
C CYS A 434 -20.57 4.80 -12.76
N ASP A 435 -20.25 6.06 -12.42
CA ASP A 435 -20.69 6.72 -11.17
C ASP A 435 -22.18 7.11 -11.26
N THR A 436 -23.06 6.10 -11.18
CA THR A 436 -24.53 6.27 -11.24
C THR A 436 -25.16 6.68 -9.91
N PHE A 437 -24.34 6.93 -8.88
CA PHE A 437 -24.77 7.14 -7.49
C PHE A 437 -24.55 8.58 -7.00
N ARG A 438 -23.42 9.21 -7.34
CA ARG A 438 -23.12 10.57 -6.91
C ARG A 438 -23.78 11.59 -7.85
N SER A 439 -24.71 12.37 -7.33
CA SER A 439 -25.32 13.49 -8.08
C SER A 439 -24.24 14.45 -8.61
N GLY A 440 -24.38 14.86 -9.87
CA GLY A 440 -23.41 15.70 -10.60
C GLY A 440 -22.21 14.95 -11.20
N ALA A 441 -22.02 13.65 -10.95
CA ALA A 441 -20.88 12.89 -11.47
C ALA A 441 -20.94 12.70 -12.99
N VAL A 442 -22.15 12.43 -13.52
CA VAL A 442 -22.37 12.25 -14.96
C VAL A 442 -22.12 13.57 -15.70
N GLU A 443 -22.64 14.68 -15.18
CA GLU A 443 -22.41 16.03 -15.74
C GLU A 443 -20.95 16.47 -15.62
N GLN A 444 -20.26 16.11 -14.52
CA GLN A 444 -18.82 16.35 -14.37
C GLN A 444 -18.02 15.63 -15.46
N LEU A 445 -18.28 14.34 -15.69
CA LEU A 445 -17.56 13.58 -16.72
C LEU A 445 -17.94 14.04 -18.14
N ASN A 446 -19.20 14.41 -18.37
CA ASN A 446 -19.65 15.01 -19.64
C ASN A 446 -18.96 16.35 -19.92
N GLN A 447 -18.73 17.17 -18.90
CA GLN A 447 -17.98 18.41 -19.06
C GLN A 447 -16.52 18.13 -19.45
N HIS A 448 -15.87 17.12 -18.85
CA HIS A 448 -14.53 16.69 -19.27
C HIS A 448 -14.54 16.15 -20.71
N ALA A 449 -15.51 15.31 -21.06
CA ALA A 449 -15.67 14.74 -22.41
C ALA A 449 -15.78 15.83 -23.49
N LYS A 450 -16.62 16.85 -23.29
CA LYS A 450 -16.74 17.99 -24.21
C LYS A 450 -15.46 18.82 -24.32
N VAL A 451 -14.77 19.08 -23.20
CA VAL A 451 -13.51 19.85 -23.19
C VAL A 451 -12.42 19.09 -23.94
N LEU A 452 -12.30 17.78 -23.70
CA LEU A 452 -11.35 16.88 -24.35
C LEU A 452 -11.74 16.51 -25.79
N ASP A 453 -12.98 16.79 -26.19
CA ASP A 453 -13.55 16.40 -27.49
C ASP A 453 -13.47 14.87 -27.69
N VAL A 454 -14.09 14.14 -26.76
CA VAL A 454 -14.18 12.66 -26.79
C VAL A 454 -15.61 12.21 -26.50
N PRO A 455 -16.06 11.07 -27.06
CA PRO A 455 -17.39 10.54 -26.77
C PRO A 455 -17.57 10.11 -25.32
N LEU A 456 -18.78 10.27 -24.79
CA LEU A 456 -19.20 9.79 -23.47
C LEU A 456 -20.36 8.80 -23.61
N PHE A 457 -20.15 7.58 -23.13
CA PHE A 457 -21.21 6.62 -22.87
C PHE A 457 -21.84 6.88 -21.49
N GLN A 458 -23.16 7.07 -21.46
CA GLN A 458 -23.91 7.32 -20.23
C GLN A 458 -25.34 6.77 -20.33
N LYS A 459 -25.92 6.36 -19.18
CA LYS A 459 -27.31 5.86 -19.06
C LYS A 459 -28.13 6.61 -17.99
N GLY A 460 -27.62 7.74 -17.52
CA GLY A 460 -28.19 8.49 -16.40
C GLY A 460 -27.97 7.83 -15.04
N TYR A 461 -28.67 8.36 -14.03
CA TYR A 461 -28.57 7.93 -12.63
C TYR A 461 -29.34 6.66 -12.32
N ALA A 462 -29.04 6.04 -11.17
CA ALA A 462 -29.76 4.88 -10.63
C ALA A 462 -29.81 3.64 -11.55
N LYS A 463 -28.77 3.44 -12.39
CA LYS A 463 -28.52 2.20 -13.15
C LYS A 463 -27.44 1.37 -12.48
N ASP A 464 -27.46 0.05 -12.67
CA ASP A 464 -26.41 -0.86 -12.19
C ASP A 464 -25.08 -0.52 -12.90
N PRO A 465 -24.03 -0.07 -12.19
CA PRO A 465 -22.75 0.27 -12.80
C PRO A 465 -22.17 -0.87 -13.64
N ALA A 466 -22.37 -2.13 -13.23
CA ALA A 466 -21.90 -3.30 -13.97
C ALA A 466 -22.55 -3.43 -15.36
N SER A 467 -23.83 -3.07 -15.50
CA SER A 467 -24.52 -3.11 -16.79
C SER A 467 -24.13 -1.93 -17.69
N VAL A 468 -23.94 -0.74 -17.11
CA VAL A 468 -23.49 0.44 -17.86
C VAL A 468 -22.09 0.23 -18.43
N ALA A 469 -21.16 -0.33 -17.65
CA ALA A 469 -19.83 -0.71 -18.12
C ALA A 469 -19.90 -1.74 -19.26
N LYS A 470 -20.77 -2.75 -19.15
CA LYS A 470 -20.93 -3.80 -20.17
C LYS A 470 -21.41 -3.25 -21.51
N GLU A 471 -22.42 -2.38 -21.47
CA GLU A 471 -22.92 -1.72 -22.66
C GLU A 471 -21.89 -0.71 -23.23
N ALA A 472 -21.11 -0.06 -22.38
CA ALA A 472 -20.05 0.86 -22.81
C ALA A 472 -18.89 0.13 -23.53
N ILE A 473 -18.40 -0.98 -22.98
CA ILE A 473 -17.33 -1.79 -23.62
C ILE A 473 -17.84 -2.33 -24.96
N LYS A 474 -19.08 -2.87 -24.99
CA LYS A 474 -19.69 -3.32 -26.24
C LYS A 474 -19.81 -2.20 -27.26
N HIS A 475 -20.34 -1.04 -26.87
CA HIS A 475 -20.44 0.12 -27.76
C HIS A 475 -19.07 0.61 -28.24
N GLY A 476 -18.04 0.52 -27.39
CA GLY A 476 -16.64 0.75 -27.73
C GLY A 476 -16.18 -0.14 -28.89
N SER A 477 -16.39 -1.45 -28.74
CA SER A 477 -16.05 -2.46 -29.76
C SER A 477 -16.85 -2.29 -31.05
N ASP A 478 -18.18 -2.09 -30.95
CA ASP A 478 -19.08 -1.98 -32.11
C ASP A 478 -18.78 -0.72 -32.96
N ASN A 479 -18.13 0.31 -32.39
CA ASN A 479 -17.83 1.58 -33.06
C ASN A 479 -16.31 1.82 -33.29
N GLY A 480 -15.46 0.81 -33.06
CA GLY A 480 -14.01 0.91 -33.35
C GLY A 480 -13.25 1.90 -32.46
N PHE A 481 -13.61 2.00 -31.18
CA PHE A 481 -12.79 2.69 -30.19
C PHE A 481 -11.60 1.82 -29.77
N ASP A 482 -10.42 2.42 -29.68
CA ASP A 482 -9.21 1.73 -29.25
C ASP A 482 -9.24 1.46 -27.74
N CYS A 483 -9.78 2.41 -26.97
CA CYS A 483 -9.84 2.31 -25.52
C CYS A 483 -11.13 2.89 -24.92
N VAL A 484 -11.67 2.23 -23.89
CA VAL A 484 -12.79 2.71 -23.05
C VAL A 484 -12.31 2.92 -21.62
N LEU A 485 -12.48 4.16 -21.12
CA LEU A 485 -12.12 4.53 -19.74
C LEU A 485 -13.38 4.62 -18.87
N ILE A 486 -13.43 3.81 -17.82
CA ILE A 486 -14.62 3.58 -16.99
C ILE A 486 -14.45 4.30 -15.65
N ASP A 487 -15.24 5.37 -15.43
CA ASP A 487 -15.26 6.11 -14.16
C ASP A 487 -16.21 5.42 -13.17
N THR A 488 -15.70 4.97 -12.03
CA THR A 488 -16.53 4.36 -10.98
C THR A 488 -16.77 5.32 -9.83
N ALA A 489 -17.90 5.13 -9.14
CA ALA A 489 -18.24 5.89 -7.95
C ALA A 489 -17.22 5.71 -6.82
N GLY A 490 -16.91 6.78 -6.08
CA GLY A 490 -16.08 6.69 -4.88
C GLY A 490 -16.76 5.95 -3.74
N ARG A 491 -16.10 4.91 -3.22
CA ARG A 491 -16.63 4.03 -2.16
C ARG A 491 -15.71 4.07 -0.94
N MET A 492 -16.28 4.10 0.28
CA MET A 492 -15.49 3.81 1.47
C MET A 492 -15.23 2.30 1.51
N GLN A 493 -14.00 1.93 1.85
CA GLN A 493 -13.52 0.54 1.88
C GLN A 493 -14.28 -0.36 2.88
N ASN A 494 -14.98 0.22 3.85
CA ASN A 494 -15.83 -0.49 4.82
C ASN A 494 -17.30 -0.67 4.36
N ASN A 495 -17.69 -0.19 3.17
CA ASN A 495 -19.06 -0.28 2.69
C ASN A 495 -19.28 -1.52 1.80
N GLU A 496 -19.55 -2.65 2.44
CA GLU A 496 -19.73 -3.96 1.78
C GLU A 496 -20.70 -3.94 0.58
N PRO A 497 -21.94 -3.40 0.66
CA PRO A 497 -22.85 -3.36 -0.50
C PRO A 497 -22.26 -2.68 -1.73
N LEU A 498 -21.49 -1.60 -1.51
CA LEU A 498 -20.86 -0.84 -2.59
C LEU A 498 -19.59 -1.52 -3.12
N MET A 499 -18.86 -2.23 -2.26
CA MET A 499 -17.70 -3.04 -2.67
C MET A 499 -18.12 -4.30 -3.44
N ARG A 500 -19.24 -4.95 -3.07
CA ARG A 500 -19.85 -6.02 -3.86
C ARG A 500 -20.31 -5.53 -5.23
N ALA A 501 -20.91 -4.34 -5.32
CA ALA A 501 -21.28 -3.75 -6.61
C ALA A 501 -20.06 -3.43 -7.49
N LEU A 502 -18.94 -3.02 -6.88
CA LEU A 502 -17.67 -2.80 -7.59
C LEU A 502 -17.05 -4.10 -8.08
N ALA A 503 -16.94 -5.12 -7.22
CA ALA A 503 -16.45 -6.44 -7.60
C ALA A 503 -17.31 -7.06 -8.71
N LYS A 504 -18.63 -6.92 -8.64
CA LYS A 504 -19.58 -7.30 -9.69
C LYS A 504 -19.33 -6.54 -11.00
N LEU A 505 -18.96 -5.25 -10.97
CA LEU A 505 -18.59 -4.49 -12.17
C LEU A 505 -17.33 -5.08 -12.80
N VAL A 506 -16.29 -5.34 -12.01
CA VAL A 506 -15.02 -5.88 -12.53
C VAL A 506 -15.20 -7.31 -13.04
N SER A 507 -15.85 -8.20 -12.27
CA SER A 507 -15.98 -9.62 -12.61
C SER A 507 -16.80 -9.87 -13.88
N ASN A 508 -17.90 -9.12 -14.10
CA ASN A 508 -18.80 -9.29 -15.24
C ASN A 508 -18.30 -8.65 -16.55
N ASN A 509 -17.33 -7.75 -16.46
CA ASN A 509 -16.85 -6.96 -17.60
C ASN A 509 -15.45 -7.33 -18.06
N ASP A 510 -14.70 -8.08 -17.26
CA ASP A 510 -13.38 -8.61 -17.62
C ASP A 510 -12.40 -7.53 -18.11
N PRO A 511 -12.21 -6.43 -17.35
CA PRO A 511 -11.43 -5.29 -17.82
C PRO A 511 -9.95 -5.65 -17.97
N ASP A 512 -9.28 -5.00 -18.93
CA ASP A 512 -7.86 -5.21 -19.19
C ASP A 512 -6.95 -4.66 -18.10
N LEU A 513 -7.38 -3.57 -17.43
CA LEU A 513 -6.57 -2.87 -16.45
C LEU A 513 -7.44 -2.26 -15.34
N VAL A 514 -7.25 -2.70 -14.10
CA VAL A 514 -7.88 -2.09 -12.91
C VAL A 514 -6.89 -1.14 -12.22
N LEU A 515 -7.16 0.17 -12.33
CA LEU A 515 -6.34 1.22 -11.73
C LEU A 515 -6.92 1.74 -10.42
N PHE A 516 -6.19 1.55 -9.33
CA PHE A 516 -6.51 2.17 -8.04
C PHE A 516 -6.00 3.62 -7.98
N VAL A 517 -6.90 4.57 -7.72
CA VAL A 517 -6.58 5.98 -7.57
C VAL A 517 -6.47 6.30 -6.07
N GLY A 518 -5.25 6.59 -5.63
CA GLY A 518 -4.92 6.95 -4.25
C GLY A 518 -4.32 8.36 -4.15
N GLU A 519 -4.40 8.99 -2.98
CA GLU A 519 -3.82 10.31 -2.74
C GLU A 519 -2.43 10.19 -2.10
N ALA A 520 -1.47 11.01 -2.53
CA ALA A 520 -0.11 11.04 -1.97
C ALA A 520 -0.06 11.50 -0.49
N LEU A 521 -1.03 12.32 -0.07
CA LEU A 521 -1.17 12.82 1.31
C LEU A 521 -1.53 11.73 2.32
N VAL A 522 -2.10 10.63 1.86
CA VAL A 522 -2.69 9.60 2.71
C VAL A 522 -1.61 8.58 3.05
N GLY A 523 -1.19 8.56 4.33
CA GLY A 523 -0.17 7.64 4.86
C GLY A 523 -0.68 6.22 5.02
N ASN A 524 -0.71 5.70 6.26
CA ASN A 524 -1.14 4.32 6.55
C ASN A 524 -2.51 3.97 5.94
N ASP A 525 -3.50 4.86 6.09
CA ASP A 525 -4.85 4.73 5.52
C ASP A 525 -4.84 4.40 4.01
N GLY A 526 -3.81 4.80 3.27
CA GLY A 526 -3.70 4.57 1.83
C GLY A 526 -3.36 3.12 1.50
N ILE A 527 -2.54 2.47 2.33
CA ILE A 527 -2.29 1.02 2.28
C ILE A 527 -3.58 0.28 2.62
N ASP A 528 -4.26 0.67 3.69
CA ASP A 528 -5.47 -0.02 4.15
C ASP A 528 -6.58 0.04 3.12
N GLN A 529 -6.81 1.22 2.54
CA GLN A 529 -7.76 1.41 1.43
C GLN A 529 -7.41 0.50 0.25
N LEU A 530 -6.17 0.55 -0.22
CA LEU A 530 -5.70 -0.24 -1.35
C LEU A 530 -5.84 -1.76 -1.09
N SER A 531 -5.41 -2.22 0.10
CA SER A 531 -5.47 -3.62 0.52
C SER A 531 -6.91 -4.13 0.68
N MET A 532 -7.81 -3.30 1.24
CA MET A 532 -9.22 -3.64 1.37
C MET A 532 -9.95 -3.63 0.02
N PHE A 533 -9.58 -2.75 -0.92
CA PHE A 533 -10.12 -2.79 -2.28
C PHE A 533 -9.65 -4.05 -3.03
N ASP A 534 -8.35 -4.37 -3.02
CA ASP A 534 -7.84 -5.59 -3.68
C ASP A 534 -8.48 -6.86 -3.10
N ARG A 535 -8.55 -6.93 -1.77
CA ARG A 535 -9.24 -8.01 -1.07
C ARG A 535 -10.72 -8.10 -1.43
N ALA A 536 -11.44 -6.98 -1.52
CA ALA A 536 -12.87 -7.01 -1.86
C ALA A 536 -13.13 -7.44 -3.31
N LEU A 537 -12.24 -7.10 -4.25
CA LEU A 537 -12.31 -7.63 -5.62
C LEU A 537 -12.08 -9.15 -5.65
N ALA A 538 -11.21 -9.67 -4.77
CA ALA A 538 -11.00 -11.11 -4.60
C ALA A 538 -12.18 -11.82 -3.89
N ASP A 539 -12.59 -11.35 -2.71
CA ASP A 539 -13.58 -11.99 -1.83
C ASP A 539 -15.02 -11.96 -2.41
N TYR A 540 -15.32 -11.00 -3.29
CA TYR A 540 -16.66 -10.84 -3.90
C TYR A 540 -16.70 -11.11 -5.41
N SER A 541 -15.66 -11.72 -5.98
CA SER A 541 -15.64 -12.15 -7.38
C SER A 541 -16.19 -13.57 -7.54
N ASP A 542 -17.15 -13.75 -8.45
CA ASP A 542 -17.68 -15.07 -8.83
C ASP A 542 -16.73 -15.88 -9.76
N ARG A 543 -15.58 -15.31 -10.15
CA ARG A 543 -14.57 -15.96 -11.01
C ARG A 543 -13.63 -16.85 -10.19
N ARG A 544 -13.18 -17.97 -10.79
CA ARG A 544 -12.16 -18.87 -10.21
C ARG A 544 -10.83 -18.16 -9.94
N GLU A 545 -10.41 -17.34 -10.91
CA GLU A 545 -9.29 -16.42 -10.79
C GLU A 545 -9.90 -15.01 -10.72
N PRO A 546 -9.92 -14.38 -9.53
CA PRO A 546 -10.50 -13.07 -9.37
C PRO A 546 -9.56 -12.00 -9.93
N HIS A 547 -10.15 -11.00 -10.58
CA HIS A 547 -9.43 -9.78 -10.93
C HIS A 547 -9.03 -9.02 -9.67
N ARG A 548 -7.85 -8.42 -9.74
CA ARG A 548 -7.20 -7.66 -8.66
C ARG A 548 -6.93 -6.25 -9.14
N ILE A 549 -6.28 -5.43 -8.32
CA ILE A 549 -5.74 -4.15 -8.76
C ILE A 549 -4.45 -4.41 -9.53
N ASP A 550 -4.32 -3.85 -10.74
CA ASP A 550 -3.16 -4.07 -11.62
C ASP A 550 -2.14 -2.94 -11.54
N GLY A 551 -2.57 -1.76 -11.12
CA GLY A 551 -1.71 -0.58 -11.05
C GLY A 551 -2.31 0.55 -10.25
N ILE A 552 -1.46 1.50 -9.88
CA ILE A 552 -1.78 2.60 -8.98
C ILE A 552 -1.63 3.93 -9.72
N VAL A 553 -2.58 4.84 -9.52
CA VAL A 553 -2.51 6.25 -9.93
C VAL A 553 -2.45 7.09 -8.66
N ILE A 554 -1.31 7.74 -8.41
CA ILE A 554 -1.13 8.59 -7.23
C ILE A 554 -1.51 10.02 -7.58
N THR A 555 -2.42 10.63 -6.83
CA THR A 555 -2.91 11.99 -7.04
C THR A 555 -2.45 12.95 -5.94
N LYS A 556 -2.61 14.27 -6.18
CA LYS A 556 -2.19 15.34 -5.25
C LYS A 556 -0.70 15.29 -4.90
N PHE A 557 0.14 14.76 -5.80
CA PHE A 557 1.59 14.66 -5.57
C PHE A 557 2.27 16.05 -5.50
N ASP A 558 1.60 17.07 -6.05
CA ASP A 558 1.92 18.49 -5.91
C ASP A 558 1.74 19.06 -4.49
N THR A 559 1.13 18.32 -3.56
CA THR A 559 0.79 18.82 -2.21
C THR A 559 1.64 18.22 -1.08
N ILE A 560 2.59 17.33 -1.40
CA ILE A 560 3.38 16.58 -0.42
C ILE A 560 4.84 17.01 -0.29
N ASP A 561 5.29 18.02 -1.05
CA ASP A 561 6.68 18.48 -1.11
C ASP A 561 7.69 17.31 -1.28
N ASP A 562 8.42 16.95 -0.23
CA ASP A 562 9.41 15.87 -0.20
C ASP A 562 8.89 14.55 0.42
N LYS A 563 7.64 14.51 0.89
CA LYS A 563 7.02 13.39 1.61
C LYS A 563 6.48 12.30 0.70
N VAL A 564 7.36 11.80 -0.17
CA VAL A 564 7.05 10.84 -1.24
C VAL A 564 6.86 9.38 -0.76
N GLY A 565 6.97 9.12 0.55
CA GLY A 565 6.98 7.78 1.14
C GLY A 565 5.67 6.99 1.00
N ALA A 566 4.53 7.65 0.78
CA ALA A 566 3.26 6.98 0.52
C ALA A 566 3.33 6.10 -0.75
N ALA A 567 4.08 6.55 -1.77
CA ALA A 567 4.31 5.78 -3.00
C ALA A 567 5.05 4.46 -2.74
N VAL A 568 6.14 4.52 -1.96
CA VAL A 568 6.89 3.31 -1.53
C VAL A 568 5.97 2.38 -0.74
N SER A 569 5.19 2.94 0.17
CA SER A 569 4.31 2.19 1.08
C SER A 569 3.24 1.38 0.34
N MET A 570 2.57 1.99 -0.64
CA MET A 570 1.55 1.32 -1.46
C MET A 570 2.14 0.22 -2.34
N VAL A 571 3.28 0.47 -3.00
CA VAL A 571 3.95 -0.52 -3.86
C VAL A 571 4.50 -1.67 -3.04
N TYR A 572 5.09 -1.41 -1.87
CA TYR A 572 5.66 -2.44 -1.01
C TYR A 572 4.61 -3.46 -0.53
N LYS A 573 3.47 -2.99 -0.02
CA LYS A 573 2.43 -3.86 0.55
C LYS A 573 1.62 -4.61 -0.51
N THR A 574 1.52 -4.11 -1.75
CA THR A 574 0.74 -4.76 -2.82
C THR A 574 1.54 -5.43 -3.93
N GLY A 575 2.79 -5.03 -4.16
CA GLY A 575 3.57 -5.40 -5.33
C GLY A 575 3.07 -4.78 -6.65
N GLN A 576 2.03 -3.94 -6.64
CA GLN A 576 1.48 -3.36 -7.86
C GLN A 576 2.20 -2.05 -8.25
N PRO A 577 2.46 -1.82 -9.55
CA PRO A 577 3.22 -0.68 -10.03
C PRO A 577 2.44 0.64 -9.97
N ILE A 578 3.14 1.75 -9.79
CA ILE A 578 2.57 3.09 -10.00
C ILE A 578 2.66 3.43 -11.49
N MET A 579 1.50 3.48 -12.14
CA MET A 579 1.36 3.72 -13.57
C MET A 579 1.48 5.22 -13.89
N PHE A 580 0.84 6.05 -13.07
CA PHE A 580 0.81 7.50 -13.25
C PHE A 580 0.83 8.27 -11.92
N VAL A 581 1.34 9.50 -11.98
CA VAL A 581 1.41 10.47 -10.89
C VAL A 581 0.78 11.79 -11.33
N GLY A 582 -0.26 12.22 -10.63
CA GLY A 582 -0.97 13.48 -10.86
C GLY A 582 -0.38 14.62 -10.03
N THR A 583 0.14 15.64 -10.72
CA THR A 583 0.91 16.77 -10.14
C THR A 583 0.14 18.10 -10.25
N GLY A 584 -1.13 18.14 -9.82
CA GLY A 584 -2.01 19.31 -9.89
C GLY A 584 -3.33 19.05 -10.61
N GLN A 585 -3.98 20.10 -11.13
CA GLN A 585 -5.37 20.00 -11.64
C GLN A 585 -5.54 20.01 -13.17
N LYS A 586 -4.56 20.53 -13.93
CA LYS A 586 -4.62 20.55 -15.40
C LYS A 586 -4.46 19.15 -16.01
N TYR A 587 -4.94 18.94 -17.23
CA TYR A 587 -4.81 17.67 -17.97
C TYR A 587 -3.36 17.29 -18.25
N THR A 588 -2.51 18.28 -18.49
CA THR A 588 -1.05 18.14 -18.64
C THR A 588 -0.33 17.74 -17.35
N HIS A 589 -0.96 17.86 -16.19
CA HIS A 589 -0.37 17.53 -14.89
C HIS A 589 -0.50 16.02 -14.57
N LEU A 590 0.00 15.18 -15.48
CA LEU A 590 0.11 13.72 -15.35
C LEU A 590 1.50 13.29 -15.82
N LYS A 591 2.24 12.56 -14.98
CA LYS A 591 3.60 12.08 -15.27
C LYS A 591 3.70 10.58 -15.00
N LYS A 592 4.64 9.88 -15.66
CA LYS A 592 5.07 8.54 -15.23
C LYS A 592 5.96 8.67 -13.98
N LEU A 593 6.00 7.65 -13.11
CA LEU A 593 6.85 7.67 -11.92
C LEU A 593 8.34 7.62 -12.32
N ASN A 594 9.14 8.59 -11.86
CA ASN A 594 10.60 8.50 -11.95
C ASN A 594 11.16 7.97 -10.62
N VAL A 595 11.56 6.70 -10.60
CA VAL A 595 12.08 6.02 -9.40
C VAL A 595 13.31 6.71 -8.82
N ARG A 596 14.27 7.15 -9.66
CA ARG A 596 15.49 7.84 -9.21
C ARG A 596 15.15 9.17 -8.50
N THR A 597 14.15 9.90 -8.98
CA THR A 597 13.66 11.13 -8.34
C THR A 597 13.00 10.86 -6.99
N VAL A 598 12.13 9.84 -6.90
CA VAL A 598 11.50 9.44 -5.62
C VAL A 598 12.55 9.04 -4.58
N MET A 599 13.51 8.19 -4.97
CA MET A 599 14.63 7.79 -4.09
C MET A 599 15.44 9.01 -3.62
N ARG A 600 15.71 9.98 -4.50
CA ARG A 600 16.43 11.20 -4.14
C ARG A 600 15.71 12.00 -3.06
N HIS A 601 14.39 12.22 -3.19
CA HIS A 601 13.61 12.96 -2.19
C HIS A 601 13.45 12.20 -0.87
N LEU A 602 13.44 10.87 -0.89
CA LEU A 602 13.32 10.04 0.31
C LEU A 602 14.63 9.94 1.13
N LEU A 603 15.78 10.12 0.48
CA LEU A 603 17.12 9.90 1.04
C LEU A 603 17.96 11.19 1.17
N GLN A 604 17.28 12.34 1.12
CA GLN A 604 17.78 13.69 1.42
C GLN A 604 17.16 14.19 2.72
#